data_AF-A0A7S2KZK0-F1
#
_entry.id   AF-A0A7S2KZK0-F1
#
_cell.length_a   1.000
_cell.length_b   1.000
_cell.length_c   1.000
_cell.angle_alpha   90.00
_cell.angle_beta   90.00
_cell.angle_gamma   90.00
#
_symmetry.space_group_name_H-M   'P 1'
#
loop_
_entity.id
_entity.type
_entity.pdbx_description
1 polymer ?
#
loop_
_entity_poly.entity_id
_entity_poly.type
_entity_poly.pdbx_seq_one_letter_code
_entity_poly.pdbx_strand_id
1 'polypeptide(L)'
;PGVCFAEAPKGQVRFNRGGLQVIRLKPEFGVVAKDVSKLAFSAEPVKKTAAKGHWVELRVEEFRGGSLSLLGLGFTATDPASYLQGEDEGAEPRELPGRADAIPRTYVAGYSRCVSWEGERVEVECPFTCLKPFKVFNIGALCTPEGALEVYINRRLTLAFDPVGRGKNPMPVDDPLWMVVDCAGGLAKATILADSLAPSPDDQDAAGPGPADGGEEAG
;
A
#
# COMPACT_ATOMS: atom_id res chain seq x y z
N PRO A 1 3.07 16.86 13.35
CA PRO A 1 4.02 16.07 12.54
C PRO A 1 3.25 15.34 11.45
N GLY A 2 3.68 15.43 10.19
CA GLY A 2 3.07 14.68 9.08
C GLY A 2 3.48 13.21 9.14
N VAL A 3 2.75 12.34 8.42
CA VAL A 3 3.04 10.90 8.35
C VAL A 3 4.42 10.67 7.73
N CYS A 4 5.29 9.92 8.41
CA CYS A 4 6.56 9.39 7.89
C CYS A 4 6.63 7.86 8.06
N PHE A 5 7.64 7.21 7.48
CA PHE A 5 7.89 5.79 7.69
C PHE A 5 8.56 5.52 9.05
N ALA A 6 8.18 4.43 9.71
CA ALA A 6 8.81 3.94 10.93
C ALA A 6 10.23 3.45 10.66
N GLU A 7 11.24 3.96 11.37
CA GLU A 7 12.63 3.49 11.19
C GLU A 7 12.85 2.02 11.59
N ALA A 8 11.99 1.50 12.47
CA ALA A 8 11.89 0.09 12.82
C ALA A 8 10.45 -0.25 13.31
N PRO A 9 9.94 -1.46 13.07
CA PRO A 9 10.55 -2.48 12.21
C PRO A 9 10.45 -2.09 10.74
N LYS A 10 11.40 -2.55 9.92
CA LYS A 10 11.35 -2.41 8.47
C LYS A 10 11.98 -3.62 7.80
N GLY A 11 11.49 -3.96 6.62
CA GLY A 11 12.15 -4.94 5.77
C GLY A 11 13.46 -4.40 5.19
N GLN A 12 13.98 -5.07 4.17
CA GLN A 12 15.14 -4.62 3.40
C GLN A 12 14.78 -3.44 2.47
N VAL A 13 14.52 -2.30 3.08
CA VAL A 13 14.26 -0.99 2.49
C VAL A 13 15.13 0.05 3.20
N ARG A 14 15.37 1.19 2.56
CA ARG A 14 16.01 2.36 3.17
C ARG A 14 15.07 3.55 3.12
N PHE A 15 15.20 4.43 4.11
CA PHE A 15 14.46 5.68 4.14
C PHE A 15 15.35 6.89 3.84
N ASN A 16 14.77 7.86 3.14
CA ASN A 16 15.39 9.12 2.76
C ASN A 16 14.43 10.28 3.09
N ARG A 17 14.90 11.52 2.89
CA ARG A 17 14.09 12.74 3.06
C ARG A 17 13.39 12.82 4.43
N GLY A 18 14.14 12.53 5.50
CA GLY A 18 13.62 12.54 6.87
C GLY A 18 12.52 11.51 7.13
N GLY A 19 12.62 10.33 6.51
CA GLY A 19 11.65 9.25 6.69
C GLY A 19 10.44 9.31 5.76
N LEU A 20 10.37 10.26 4.82
CA LEU A 20 9.22 10.37 3.91
C LEU A 20 9.33 9.49 2.66
N GLN A 21 10.55 9.08 2.29
CA GLN A 21 10.78 8.32 1.06
C GLN A 21 11.26 6.91 1.37
N VAL A 22 10.60 5.91 0.81
CA VAL A 22 11.02 4.50 0.85
C VAL A 22 11.75 4.15 -0.45
N ILE A 23 12.87 3.48 -0.32
CA ILE A 23 13.62 2.91 -1.45
C ILE A 23 13.88 1.44 -1.16
N ARG A 24 13.43 0.58 -2.06
CA ARG A 24 13.67 -0.85 -1.97
C ARG A 24 15.16 -1.18 -2.18
N LEU A 25 15.73 -1.99 -1.30
CA LEU A 25 17.09 -2.53 -1.50
C LEU A 25 17.08 -3.63 -2.56
N LYS A 26 18.17 -3.72 -3.33
CA LYS A 26 18.33 -4.74 -4.38
C LYS A 26 18.13 -6.15 -3.79
N PRO A 27 17.62 -7.11 -4.58
CA PRO A 27 17.60 -8.50 -4.18
C PRO A 27 19.02 -9.00 -3.92
N GLU A 28 19.17 -9.86 -2.92
CA GLU A 28 20.40 -10.61 -2.67
C GLU A 28 20.45 -11.83 -3.59
N PHE A 29 21.63 -12.09 -4.16
CA PHE A 29 21.80 -13.21 -5.07
C PHE A 29 21.68 -14.54 -4.31
N GLY A 30 20.89 -15.48 -4.83
CA GLY A 30 20.68 -16.80 -4.22
C GLY A 30 19.58 -16.85 -3.15
N VAL A 31 18.93 -15.72 -2.83
CA VAL A 31 17.80 -15.68 -1.87
C VAL A 31 16.47 -15.51 -2.61
N VAL A 32 15.46 -16.29 -2.22
CA VAL A 32 14.14 -16.20 -2.83
C VAL A 32 13.46 -14.89 -2.41
N ALA A 33 13.02 -14.08 -3.37
CA ALA A 33 12.46 -12.75 -3.12
C ALA A 33 11.19 -12.74 -2.23
N LYS A 34 10.52 -13.88 -2.05
CA LYS A 34 9.36 -14.01 -1.15
C LYS A 34 9.76 -14.22 0.31
N ASP A 35 10.99 -14.64 0.57
CA ASP A 35 11.50 -14.95 1.91
C ASP A 35 12.21 -13.73 2.53
N VAL A 36 12.31 -12.63 1.78
CA VAL A 36 12.91 -11.37 2.22
C VAL A 36 11.84 -10.31 2.37
N SER A 37 11.62 -9.84 3.60
CA SER A 37 10.68 -8.76 3.85
C SER A 37 11.13 -7.47 3.15
N LYS A 38 10.20 -6.83 2.43
CA LYS A 38 10.37 -5.50 1.80
C LYS A 38 9.28 -4.54 2.26
N LEU A 39 8.84 -4.71 3.51
CA LEU A 39 7.75 -3.95 4.11
C LEU A 39 8.24 -2.63 4.71
N ALA A 40 7.38 -1.62 4.64
CA ALA A 40 7.52 -0.35 5.35
C ALA A 40 6.17 0.04 5.95
N PHE A 41 6.20 0.67 7.13
CA PHE A 41 5.02 1.07 7.87
C PHE A 41 5.04 2.57 8.14
N SER A 42 3.87 3.19 8.34
CA SER A 42 3.86 4.53 8.94
C SER A 42 4.40 4.48 10.37
N ALA A 43 5.09 5.55 10.81
CA ALA A 43 5.60 5.66 12.18
C ALA A 43 4.49 5.80 13.23
N GLU A 44 3.40 6.47 12.84
CA GLU A 44 2.22 6.67 13.67
C GLU A 44 0.98 6.08 12.97
N PRO A 45 -0.09 5.79 13.71
CA PRO A 45 -1.39 5.49 13.12
C PRO A 45 -1.83 6.60 12.17
N VAL A 46 -2.38 6.22 11.02
CA VAL A 46 -2.94 7.15 10.04
C VAL A 46 -4.13 7.85 10.66
N LYS A 47 -4.11 9.18 10.66
CA LYS A 47 -5.18 10.00 11.23
C LYS A 47 -6.52 9.72 10.53
N LYS A 48 -7.55 9.42 11.32
CA LYS A 48 -8.94 9.35 10.86
C LYS A 48 -9.49 10.76 10.64
N THR A 49 -10.10 10.97 9.48
CA THR A 49 -10.93 12.15 9.22
C THR A 49 -12.39 11.75 9.30
N ALA A 50 -13.21 12.54 9.99
CA ALA A 50 -14.62 12.19 10.23
C ALA A 50 -15.43 11.97 8.94
N ALA A 51 -15.09 12.68 7.86
CA ALA A 51 -15.84 12.65 6.60
C ALA A 51 -15.35 11.58 5.60
N LYS A 52 -14.10 11.11 5.71
CA LYS A 52 -13.47 10.27 4.67
C LYS A 52 -12.82 8.99 5.21
N GLY A 53 -12.55 8.91 6.51
CA GLY A 53 -11.82 7.79 7.11
C GLY A 53 -10.30 8.01 7.11
N HIS A 54 -9.51 6.94 6.94
CA HIS A 54 -8.04 6.99 6.99
C HIS A 54 -7.46 7.03 5.59
N TRP A 55 -6.69 8.08 5.29
CA TRP A 55 -6.13 8.32 3.96
C TRP A 55 -4.61 8.33 3.98
N VAL A 56 -4.01 7.66 3.01
CA VAL A 56 -2.59 7.78 2.68
C VAL A 56 -2.38 7.85 1.17
N GLU A 57 -1.41 8.66 0.75
CA GLU A 57 -1.02 8.76 -0.66
C GLU A 57 0.51 8.72 -0.79
N LEU A 58 0.97 8.00 -1.79
CA LEU A 58 2.36 7.88 -2.19
C LEU A 58 2.54 8.42 -3.60
N ARG A 59 3.57 9.25 -3.80
CA ARG A 59 4.13 9.51 -5.12
C ARG A 59 5.15 8.41 -5.45
N VAL A 60 4.83 7.56 -6.41
CA VAL A 60 5.74 6.53 -6.91
C VAL A 60 6.68 7.16 -7.93
N GLU A 61 7.96 7.27 -7.55
CA GLU A 61 9.01 7.87 -8.38
C GLU A 61 9.72 6.82 -9.25
N GLU A 62 9.77 5.57 -8.80
CA GLU A 62 10.37 4.48 -9.56
C GLU A 62 9.55 3.20 -9.42
N PHE A 63 8.96 2.80 -10.54
CA PHE A 63 8.21 1.57 -10.68
C PHE A 63 8.83 0.70 -11.78
N ARG A 64 9.24 -0.50 -11.42
CA ARG A 64 9.86 -1.50 -12.29
C ARG A 64 8.92 -2.66 -12.63
N GLY A 65 7.64 -2.51 -12.30
CA GLY A 65 6.62 -3.53 -12.52
C GLY A 65 5.97 -3.46 -13.91
N GLY A 66 5.28 -4.54 -14.31
CA GLY A 66 4.40 -4.66 -15.49
C GLY A 66 3.07 -5.35 -15.15
N SER A 67 2.49 -6.16 -16.05
CA SER A 67 1.21 -6.87 -15.81
C SER A 67 1.21 -7.85 -14.61
N LEU A 68 2.39 -8.24 -14.13
CA LEU A 68 2.60 -9.10 -12.96
C LEU A 68 3.08 -8.32 -11.72
N SER A 69 2.87 -7.00 -11.68
CA SER A 69 3.38 -6.14 -10.61
C SER A 69 2.86 -6.51 -9.23
N LEU A 70 3.80 -6.76 -8.32
CA LEU A 70 3.55 -6.95 -6.89
C LEU A 70 3.94 -5.65 -6.17
N LEU A 71 3.01 -4.70 -6.10
CA LEU A 71 3.03 -3.69 -5.03
C LEU A 71 1.87 -4.02 -4.10
N GLY A 72 2.03 -3.75 -2.81
CA GLY A 72 0.95 -3.79 -1.84
C GLY A 72 0.81 -2.45 -1.15
N LEU A 73 -0.39 -1.91 -1.08
CA LEU A 73 -0.71 -0.74 -0.26
C LEU A 73 -2.01 -0.98 0.50
N GLY A 74 -2.02 -0.57 1.76
CA GLY A 74 -3.23 -0.59 2.58
C GLY A 74 -2.92 -0.31 4.03
N PHE A 75 -3.65 -0.98 4.92
CA PHE A 75 -3.63 -0.72 6.34
C PHE A 75 -3.42 -2.00 7.16
N THR A 76 -2.86 -1.84 8.35
CA THR A 76 -2.82 -2.90 9.37
C THR A 76 -3.28 -2.36 10.71
N ALA A 77 -4.06 -3.14 11.44
CA ALA A 77 -4.41 -2.87 12.84
C ALA A 77 -3.42 -3.55 13.82
N THR A 78 -2.42 -4.26 13.31
CA THR A 78 -1.31 -4.79 14.10
C THR A 78 -0.27 -3.69 14.26
N ASP A 79 0.02 -3.31 15.50
CA ASP A 79 1.07 -2.32 15.80
C ASP A 79 2.42 -2.83 15.27
N PRO A 80 3.07 -2.12 14.31
CA PRO A 80 4.39 -2.52 13.83
C PRO A 80 5.41 -2.68 14.96
N ALA A 81 5.33 -1.87 16.02
CA ALA A 81 6.26 -1.96 17.15
C ALA A 81 6.22 -3.33 17.87
N SER A 82 5.13 -4.10 17.72
CA SER A 82 5.04 -5.47 18.26
C SER A 82 6.07 -6.44 17.69
N TYR A 83 6.67 -6.15 16.53
CA TYR A 83 7.77 -6.96 15.99
C TYR A 83 9.13 -6.64 16.61
N LEU A 84 9.25 -5.55 17.38
CA LEU A 84 10.50 -5.18 18.07
C LEU A 84 10.67 -5.88 19.41
N GLN A 85 9.60 -6.46 19.96
CA GLN A 85 9.59 -7.12 21.26
C GLN A 85 9.26 -8.61 21.03
N GLY A 86 10.13 -9.51 21.52
CA GLY A 86 9.79 -10.92 21.59
C GLY A 86 8.67 -11.18 22.62
N GLU A 87 8.09 -12.38 22.62
CA GLU A 87 6.97 -12.74 23.52
C GLU A 87 7.36 -12.75 25.01
N ASP A 88 8.66 -12.92 25.31
CA ASP A 88 9.22 -13.00 26.65
C ASP A 88 10.29 -11.92 26.88
N GLU A 89 10.54 -11.53 28.14
CA GLU A 89 11.69 -10.68 28.49
C GLU A 89 13.01 -11.36 28.06
N GLY A 90 13.67 -10.80 27.06
CA GLY A 90 14.91 -11.33 26.47
C GLY A 90 14.72 -12.17 25.20
N ALA A 91 13.50 -12.30 24.70
CA ALA A 91 13.25 -12.94 23.40
C ALA A 91 13.63 -12.00 22.23
N GLU A 92 14.23 -12.60 21.20
CA GLU A 92 14.65 -11.91 19.98
C GLU A 92 13.46 -11.23 19.28
N PRO A 93 13.69 -10.09 18.57
CA PRO A 93 12.67 -9.46 17.75
C PRO A 93 12.04 -10.45 16.77
N ARG A 94 10.72 -10.35 16.59
CA ARG A 94 10.02 -11.21 15.62
C ARG A 94 10.42 -10.81 14.20
N GLU A 95 10.70 -11.81 13.37
CA GLU A 95 10.97 -11.56 11.96
C GLU A 95 9.72 -11.03 11.24
N LEU A 96 9.89 -9.98 10.44
CA LEU A 96 8.84 -9.51 9.56
C LEU A 96 8.59 -10.55 8.45
N PRO A 97 7.32 -10.85 8.11
CA PRO A 97 7.04 -11.73 7.00
C PRO A 97 7.52 -11.13 5.68
N GLY A 98 7.72 -12.00 4.70
CA GLY A 98 8.12 -11.62 3.34
C GLY A 98 7.04 -10.87 2.55
N ARG A 99 5.80 -10.86 3.03
CA ARG A 99 4.64 -10.21 2.42
C ARG A 99 3.72 -9.63 3.50
N ALA A 100 3.01 -8.56 3.15
CA ALA A 100 2.11 -7.89 4.10
C ALA A 100 0.86 -8.72 4.44
N ASP A 101 0.43 -9.62 3.55
CA ASP A 101 -0.74 -10.48 3.76
C ASP A 101 -0.57 -11.47 4.93
N ALA A 102 0.66 -11.85 5.23
CA ALA A 102 0.98 -12.70 6.37
C ALA A 102 1.02 -11.95 7.72
N ILE A 103 0.84 -10.61 7.74
CA ILE A 103 0.69 -9.86 8.98
C ILE A 103 -0.77 -9.97 9.45
N PRO A 104 -1.04 -10.35 10.71
CA PRO A 104 -2.40 -10.38 11.24
C PRO A 104 -3.13 -9.05 11.07
N ARG A 105 -4.46 -9.08 10.93
CA ARG A 105 -5.31 -7.88 10.86
C ARG A 105 -4.84 -6.85 9.81
N THR A 106 -4.42 -7.34 8.65
CA THR A 106 -3.87 -6.52 7.55
C THR A 106 -4.74 -6.59 6.31
N TYR A 107 -4.93 -5.43 5.69
CA TYR A 107 -5.88 -5.18 4.61
C TYR A 107 -5.15 -4.48 3.47
N VAL A 108 -4.81 -5.21 2.41
CA VAL A 108 -3.88 -4.73 1.38
C VAL A 108 -4.42 -5.04 0.01
N ALA A 109 -4.54 -4.00 -0.82
CA ALA A 109 -4.72 -4.17 -2.26
C ALA A 109 -3.36 -4.33 -2.92
N GLY A 110 -3.19 -5.37 -3.73
CA GLY A 110 -1.87 -5.68 -4.26
C GLY A 110 -1.75 -6.96 -5.08
N TYR A 111 -0.50 -7.36 -5.31
CA TYR A 111 -0.11 -8.71 -5.74
C TYR A 111 -0.78 -9.27 -7.02
N SER A 112 -1.19 -8.37 -7.92
CA SER A 112 -2.00 -8.64 -9.12
C SER A 112 -3.34 -9.34 -8.81
N ARG A 113 -4.43 -8.69 -9.22
CA ARG A 113 -5.81 -9.22 -9.14
C ARG A 113 -6.21 -9.69 -7.73
N CYS A 114 -5.73 -9.01 -6.70
CA CYS A 114 -5.89 -9.46 -5.33
C CYS A 114 -6.10 -8.31 -4.34
N VAL A 115 -7.04 -8.51 -3.42
CA VAL A 115 -7.06 -7.87 -2.11
C VAL A 115 -6.80 -8.95 -1.08
N SER A 116 -5.79 -8.76 -0.24
CA SER A 116 -5.59 -9.56 0.96
C SER A 116 -6.40 -8.94 2.10
N TRP A 117 -7.25 -9.73 2.72
CA TRP A 117 -8.11 -9.34 3.83
C TRP A 117 -7.87 -10.28 5.02
N GLU A 118 -7.11 -9.81 6.02
CA GLU A 118 -6.73 -10.60 7.20
C GLU A 118 -6.06 -11.95 6.84
N GLY A 119 -5.18 -11.93 5.85
CA GLY A 119 -4.47 -13.12 5.36
C GLY A 119 -5.25 -13.96 4.35
N GLU A 120 -6.51 -13.62 4.08
CA GLU A 120 -7.27 -14.27 3.02
C GLU A 120 -7.16 -13.53 1.68
N ARG A 121 -6.85 -14.27 0.63
CA ARG A 121 -6.77 -13.76 -0.73
C ARG A 121 -8.16 -13.67 -1.36
N VAL A 122 -8.61 -12.47 -1.71
CA VAL A 122 -9.83 -12.23 -2.48
C VAL A 122 -9.47 -11.76 -3.89
N GLU A 123 -9.95 -12.47 -4.92
CA GLU A 123 -9.69 -12.08 -6.31
C GLU A 123 -10.52 -10.86 -6.71
N VAL A 124 -9.85 -9.91 -7.37
CA VAL A 124 -10.44 -8.67 -7.90
C VAL A 124 -9.91 -8.38 -9.29
N GLU A 125 -10.51 -7.42 -9.99
CA GLU A 125 -9.88 -6.84 -11.17
C GLU A 125 -8.55 -6.19 -10.79
N CYS A 126 -7.53 -6.29 -11.66
CA CYS A 126 -6.22 -5.73 -11.34
C CYS A 126 -6.30 -4.19 -11.35
N PRO A 127 -6.10 -3.49 -10.21
CA PRO A 127 -6.16 -2.04 -10.19
C PRO A 127 -4.99 -1.36 -10.91
N PHE A 128 -3.96 -2.14 -11.28
CA PHE A 128 -2.68 -1.65 -11.78
C PHE A 128 -2.53 -1.80 -13.31
N THR A 129 -3.58 -2.15 -14.04
CA THR A 129 -3.53 -2.35 -15.51
C THR A 129 -3.07 -1.10 -16.27
N CYS A 130 -3.35 0.08 -15.73
CA CYS A 130 -2.96 1.37 -16.31
C CYS A 130 -1.50 1.78 -16.01
N LEU A 131 -0.79 1.05 -15.16
CA LEU A 131 0.56 1.42 -14.73
C LEU A 131 1.61 0.99 -15.75
N LYS A 132 2.35 1.97 -16.28
CA LYS A 132 3.50 1.74 -17.16
C LYS A 132 4.81 1.80 -16.35
N PRO A 133 5.77 0.89 -16.58
CA PRO A 133 7.09 0.97 -15.96
C PRO A 133 7.76 2.33 -16.23
N PHE A 134 8.59 2.79 -15.29
CA PHE A 134 9.35 4.04 -15.36
C PHE A 134 8.53 5.33 -15.49
N LYS A 135 7.21 5.27 -15.34
CA LYS A 135 6.36 6.46 -15.20
C LYS A 135 6.16 6.79 -13.73
N VAL A 136 6.17 8.09 -13.44
CA VAL A 136 5.81 8.62 -12.12
C VAL A 136 4.29 8.69 -12.05
N PHE A 137 3.71 8.22 -10.95
CA PHE A 137 2.27 8.29 -10.67
C PHE A 137 2.04 8.42 -9.17
N ASN A 138 0.83 8.80 -8.80
CA ASN A 138 0.40 8.75 -7.41
C ASN A 138 -0.49 7.53 -7.20
N ILE A 139 -0.34 6.87 -6.05
CA ILE A 139 -1.25 5.84 -5.57
C ILE A 139 -1.66 6.16 -4.15
N GLY A 140 -2.95 6.07 -3.86
CA GLY A 140 -3.47 6.25 -2.51
C GLY A 140 -4.40 5.11 -2.10
N ALA A 141 -4.49 4.90 -0.80
CA ALA A 141 -5.40 3.96 -0.18
C ALA A 141 -6.27 4.69 0.84
N LEU A 142 -7.57 4.38 0.82
CA LEU A 142 -8.56 4.91 1.75
C LEU A 142 -9.22 3.75 2.50
N CYS A 143 -9.16 3.80 3.82
CA CYS A 143 -10.08 3.06 4.66
C CYS A 143 -11.30 3.95 4.89
N THR A 144 -12.45 3.59 4.32
CA THR A 144 -13.67 4.39 4.45
C THR A 144 -14.20 4.36 5.90
N PRO A 145 -15.12 5.25 6.30
CA PRO A 145 -15.76 5.20 7.61
C PRO A 145 -16.49 3.89 7.90
N GLU A 146 -16.93 3.18 6.87
CA GLU A 146 -17.61 1.88 6.94
C GLU A 146 -16.64 0.70 6.97
N GLY A 147 -15.33 0.95 6.89
CA GLY A 147 -14.28 -0.08 6.93
C GLY A 147 -14.04 -0.78 5.59
N ALA A 148 -14.44 -0.17 4.48
CA ALA A 148 -14.10 -0.62 3.13
C ALA A 148 -12.72 -0.12 2.69
N LEU A 149 -12.13 -0.74 1.67
CA LEU A 149 -10.85 -0.34 1.10
C LEU A 149 -11.03 0.21 -0.31
N GLU A 150 -10.58 1.43 -0.54
CA GLU A 150 -10.51 2.02 -1.87
C GLU A 150 -9.06 2.32 -2.26
N VAL A 151 -8.74 2.12 -3.55
CA VAL A 151 -7.44 2.45 -4.13
C VAL A 151 -7.61 3.44 -5.25
N TYR A 152 -6.82 4.49 -5.19
CA TYR A 152 -6.80 5.55 -6.18
C TYR A 152 -5.46 5.60 -6.89
N ILE A 153 -5.48 5.77 -8.22
CA ILE A 153 -4.28 6.01 -9.02
C ILE A 153 -4.46 7.33 -9.75
N ASN A 154 -3.52 8.26 -9.56
CA ASN A 154 -3.63 9.63 -10.06
C ASN A 154 -5.00 10.25 -9.73
N ARG A 155 -5.42 10.08 -8.46
CA ARG A 155 -6.71 10.54 -7.90
C ARG A 155 -7.97 9.88 -8.48
N ARG A 156 -7.87 8.98 -9.45
CA ARG A 156 -9.00 8.20 -9.97
C ARG A 156 -9.22 6.94 -9.18
N LEU A 157 -10.46 6.64 -8.83
CA LEU A 157 -10.82 5.37 -8.19
C LEU A 157 -10.53 4.21 -9.15
N THR A 158 -9.72 3.25 -8.69
CA THR A 158 -9.32 2.06 -9.47
C THR A 158 -9.77 0.76 -8.84
N LEU A 159 -10.06 0.78 -7.53
CA LEU A 159 -10.63 -0.33 -6.80
C LEU A 159 -11.50 0.23 -5.68
N ALA A 160 -12.72 -0.28 -5.56
CA ALA A 160 -13.55 -0.17 -4.37
C ALA A 160 -13.87 -1.59 -3.90
N PHE A 161 -13.36 -1.93 -2.72
CA PHE A 161 -13.54 -3.25 -2.12
C PHE A 161 -14.46 -3.12 -0.92
N ASP A 162 -15.69 -3.60 -1.09
CA ASP A 162 -16.66 -3.76 0.00
C ASP A 162 -16.47 -5.14 0.67
N PRO A 163 -15.97 -5.20 1.92
CA PRO A 163 -15.78 -6.45 2.63
C PRO A 163 -17.11 -7.15 2.94
N VAL A 164 -18.19 -6.41 3.24
CA VAL A 164 -19.48 -6.99 3.64
C VAL A 164 -20.11 -7.73 2.45
N GLY A 165 -20.11 -7.11 1.27
CA GLY A 165 -20.54 -7.74 0.02
C GLY A 165 -19.71 -8.97 -0.38
N ARG A 166 -18.55 -9.18 0.25
CA ARG A 166 -17.67 -10.35 0.07
C ARG A 166 -17.73 -11.34 1.24
N GLY A 167 -18.63 -11.15 2.19
CA GLY A 167 -18.77 -12.01 3.37
C GLY A 167 -17.61 -11.89 4.36
N LYS A 168 -16.96 -10.72 4.42
CA LYS A 168 -15.86 -10.38 5.34
C LYS A 168 -16.31 -9.34 6.36
N ASN A 169 -15.58 -9.30 7.49
CA ASN A 169 -15.74 -8.22 8.45
C ASN A 169 -15.11 -6.92 7.91
N PRO A 170 -15.71 -5.76 8.17
CA PRO A 170 -15.09 -4.48 7.87
C PRO A 170 -13.77 -4.26 8.63
N MET A 171 -12.92 -3.38 8.12
CA MET A 171 -11.76 -2.90 8.88
C MET A 171 -12.21 -2.27 10.20
N PRO A 172 -11.44 -2.44 11.30
CA PRO A 172 -11.75 -1.83 12.59
C PRO A 172 -11.42 -0.34 12.58
N VAL A 173 -12.29 0.47 12.00
CA VAL A 173 -12.06 1.91 11.75
C VAL A 173 -11.88 2.78 13.00
N ASP A 174 -12.23 2.26 14.18
CA ASP A 174 -12.07 2.98 15.45
C ASP A 174 -10.77 2.58 16.17
N ASP A 175 -10.10 1.53 15.70
CA ASP A 175 -8.78 1.14 16.18
C ASP A 175 -7.69 1.97 15.46
N PRO A 176 -6.50 2.09 16.07
CA PRO A 176 -5.33 2.59 15.36
C PRO A 176 -5.02 1.74 14.13
N LEU A 177 -4.90 2.39 12.97
CA LEU A 177 -4.52 1.76 11.70
C LEU A 177 -3.21 2.37 11.19
N TRP A 178 -2.20 1.55 10.96
CA TRP A 178 -0.95 1.97 10.34
C TRP A 178 -0.99 1.72 8.84
N MET A 179 -0.36 2.59 8.06
CA MET A 179 -0.11 2.31 6.65
C MET A 179 0.87 1.15 6.55
N VAL A 180 0.63 0.24 5.61
CA VAL A 180 1.60 -0.77 5.20
C VAL A 180 1.87 -0.65 3.70
N VAL A 181 3.15 -0.67 3.34
CA VAL A 181 3.63 -0.63 1.96
C VAL A 181 4.51 -1.85 1.72
N ASP A 182 4.10 -2.72 0.79
CA ASP A 182 4.89 -3.86 0.36
C ASP A 182 5.64 -3.52 -0.95
N CYS A 183 6.98 -3.48 -0.83
CA CYS A 183 7.87 -3.19 -1.95
C CYS A 183 8.42 -4.47 -2.63
N ALA A 184 7.92 -5.66 -2.35
CA ALA A 184 8.55 -6.91 -2.78
C ALA A 184 8.56 -7.16 -4.30
N GLY A 185 7.83 -6.38 -5.11
CA GLY A 185 7.82 -6.51 -6.58
C GLY A 185 8.09 -5.23 -7.36
N GLY A 186 7.05 -4.58 -7.87
CA GLY A 186 7.19 -3.50 -8.85
C GLY A 186 7.70 -2.19 -8.24
N LEU A 187 7.40 -1.95 -6.96
CA LEU A 187 7.68 -0.69 -6.28
C LEU A 187 9.17 -0.61 -5.86
N ALA A 188 9.93 0.30 -6.47
CA ALA A 188 11.34 0.52 -6.15
C ALA A 188 11.56 1.79 -5.32
N LYS A 189 10.76 2.83 -5.55
CA LYS A 189 10.88 4.12 -4.85
C LYS A 189 9.54 4.85 -4.78
N ALA A 190 9.15 5.27 -3.58
CA ALA A 190 7.99 6.12 -3.36
C ALA A 190 8.22 7.12 -2.22
N THR A 191 7.52 8.24 -2.28
CA THR A 191 7.50 9.28 -1.23
C THR A 191 6.08 9.47 -0.71
N ILE A 192 5.89 9.48 0.61
CA ILE A 192 4.61 9.82 1.25
C ILE A 192 4.26 11.28 0.94
N LEU A 193 3.02 11.52 0.53
CA LEU A 193 2.45 12.86 0.39
C LEU A 193 1.74 13.22 1.70
N ALA A 194 2.51 13.69 2.69
CA ALA A 194 2.07 13.82 4.08
C ALA A 194 0.86 14.75 4.29
N ASP A 195 0.69 15.75 3.43
CA ASP A 195 -0.42 16.71 3.47
C ASP A 195 -1.50 16.42 2.41
N SER A 196 -1.48 15.23 1.81
CA SER A 196 -2.50 14.84 0.84
C SER A 196 -3.86 14.64 1.51
N LEU A 197 -4.91 15.06 0.79
CA LEU A 197 -6.29 14.81 1.15
C LEU A 197 -6.87 13.75 0.21
N ALA A 198 -7.74 12.89 0.77
CA ALA A 198 -8.49 11.92 0.01
C ALA A 198 -9.24 12.61 -1.14
N PRO A 199 -9.34 12.00 -2.33
CA PRO A 199 -10.07 12.56 -3.45
C PRO A 199 -11.51 12.97 -3.09
N SER A 200 -11.91 14.14 -3.55
CA SER A 200 -13.29 14.59 -3.56
C SER A 200 -14.04 13.95 -4.75
N PRO A 201 -15.38 14.01 -4.78
CA PRO A 201 -16.14 13.67 -5.98
C PRO A 201 -15.66 14.46 -7.21
N ASP A 202 -15.37 15.75 -7.06
CA ASP A 202 -14.91 16.63 -8.16
C ASP A 202 -13.57 16.17 -8.77
N ASP A 203 -12.70 15.52 -7.99
CA ASP A 203 -11.45 14.94 -8.50
C ASP A 203 -11.69 13.78 -9.48
N GLN A 204 -12.83 13.08 -9.38
CA GLN A 204 -13.18 12.02 -10.32
C GLN A 204 -13.58 12.60 -11.68
N ASP A 205 -14.26 13.75 -11.69
CA ASP A 205 -14.75 14.42 -12.91
C ASP A 205 -13.64 15.19 -13.64
N ALA A 206 -12.74 15.84 -12.90
CA ALA A 206 -11.63 16.62 -13.46
C ALA A 206 -10.57 15.75 -14.16
N ALA A 207 -10.57 14.44 -13.93
CA ALA A 207 -9.54 13.56 -14.44
C ALA A 207 -9.69 13.29 -15.95
N GLY A 208 -10.86 13.55 -16.56
CA GLY A 208 -11.15 13.35 -17.99
C GLY A 208 -11.05 11.88 -18.48
N PRO A 209 -11.52 11.54 -19.69
CA PRO A 209 -11.15 10.25 -20.28
C PRO A 209 -9.62 10.27 -20.46
N GLY A 210 -8.93 9.21 -20.02
CA GLY A 210 -7.49 9.07 -20.30
C GLY A 210 -7.26 9.10 -21.82
N PRO A 211 -6.02 9.31 -22.30
CA PRO A 211 -5.77 9.35 -23.73
C PRO A 211 -6.33 8.07 -24.34
N ALA A 212 -7.33 8.23 -25.21
CA ALA A 212 -7.72 7.18 -26.14
C ALA A 212 -6.42 6.74 -26.82
N ASP A 213 -6.19 5.43 -26.85
CA ASP A 213 -5.10 4.84 -27.62
C ASP A 213 -5.04 5.58 -28.95
N GLY A 214 -3.89 6.20 -29.21
CA GLY A 214 -3.56 6.69 -30.53
C GLY A 214 -3.55 5.47 -31.42
N GLY A 215 -4.69 5.22 -32.07
CA GLY A 215 -4.76 4.35 -33.22
C GLY A 215 -3.82 4.94 -34.26
N GLU A 216 -2.61 4.38 -34.32
CA GLU A 216 -1.79 4.51 -35.50
C GLU A 216 -2.41 3.55 -36.52
N GLU A 217 -3.34 4.11 -37.30
CA GLU A 217 -3.79 3.51 -38.55
C GLU A 217 -2.57 3.26 -39.45
N ALA A 218 -2.56 2.09 -40.05
CA ALA A 218 -1.68 1.73 -41.13
C ALA A 218 -1.72 2.75 -42.27
N GLY A 219 -0.54 3.11 -42.78
CA GLY A 219 -0.34 3.87 -44.01
C GLY A 219 1.10 3.77 -44.48
#